data_AF-A0A6V8L972-F1
#
_entry.id   AF-A0A6V8L972-F1
#
_cell.length_a   1.000
_cell.length_b   1.000
_cell.length_c   1.000
_cell.angle_alpha   90.00
_cell.angle_beta   90.00
_cell.angle_gamma   90.00
#
_symmetry.space_group_name_H-M   'P 1'
#
loop_
_entity.id
_entity.type
_entity.pdbx_description
1 polymer ?
#
loop_
_entity_poly.entity_id
_entity_poly.type
_entity_poly.pdbx_seq_one_letter_code
_entity_poly.pdbx_strand_id
1 'polypeptide(L)'
;MLAGRAHPAVVALGLVRPGTAEHDPDDPQPSDDEPLVVTYTHRIFDEPVPAAQLALGGPVAPVDAGTYRKLAEAVRPAADRSTWIVSLDLPIEASSPAEAVRLFWSYVMELGPRELPTFVSPTGDELAMQAFVLGEETNLDPEEDED
;
A
#
# COMPACT_ATOMS: atom_id res chain seq x y z
N MET A 1 21.99 -2.36 22.40
CA MET A 1 21.44 -1.79 21.15
C MET A 1 20.18 -1.02 21.53
N LEU A 2 20.18 0.30 21.43
CA LEU A 2 19.06 1.15 21.83
C LEU A 2 17.94 1.01 20.80
N ALA A 3 16.81 0.43 21.18
CA ALA A 3 15.58 0.56 20.41
C ALA A 3 15.21 2.06 20.39
N GLY A 4 15.43 2.72 19.26
CA GLY A 4 15.01 4.10 19.07
C GLY A 4 13.50 4.16 19.30
N ARG A 5 13.04 5.02 20.22
CA ARG A 5 11.60 5.26 20.38
C ARG A 5 11.09 5.80 19.05
N ALA A 6 10.34 5.00 18.31
CA ALA A 6 9.64 5.46 17.12
C ALA A 6 8.74 6.61 17.55
N HIS A 7 9.00 7.81 17.02
CA HIS A 7 8.14 8.96 17.28
C HIS A 7 6.82 8.74 16.53
N PRO A 8 5.67 9.14 17.12
CA PRO A 8 4.40 9.05 16.41
C PRO A 8 4.49 9.79 15.07
N ALA A 9 3.89 9.21 14.04
CA ALA A 9 3.78 9.81 12.72
C ALA A 9 2.34 9.65 12.19
N VAL A 10 1.88 10.64 11.44
CA VAL A 10 0.62 10.55 10.70
C VAL A 10 0.93 9.92 9.35
N VAL A 11 0.28 8.79 9.07
CA VAL A 11 0.40 8.06 7.81
C VAL A 11 -0.85 8.18 6.93
N ALA A 12 -1.97 8.60 7.50
CA ALA A 12 -3.22 8.82 6.78
C ALA A 12 -4.18 9.71 7.58
N LEU A 13 -5.14 10.30 6.87
CA LEU A 13 -6.31 10.97 7.44
C LEU A 13 -7.56 10.29 6.89
N GLY A 14 -8.62 10.24 7.69
CA GLY A 14 -9.84 9.58 7.29
C GLY A 14 -11.05 9.94 8.11
N LEU A 15 -12.19 9.43 7.65
CA LEU A 15 -13.44 9.45 8.39
C LEU A 15 -13.55 8.15 9.18
N VAL A 16 -13.89 8.28 10.46
CA VAL A 16 -14.12 7.14 11.35
C VAL A 16 -15.63 6.92 11.49
N ARG A 17 -16.07 5.67 11.38
CA ARG A 17 -17.45 5.24 11.64
C ARG A 17 -17.44 4.00 12.54
N PRO A 18 -18.49 3.77 13.33
CA PRO A 18 -18.68 2.48 13.99
C PRO A 18 -18.79 1.39 12.93
N GLY A 19 -18.05 0.30 13.14
CA GLY A 19 -18.12 -0.92 12.37
C GLY A 19 -19.12 -1.90 12.97
N THR A 20 -19.46 -2.92 12.20
CA THR A 20 -20.18 -4.09 12.70
C THR A 20 -19.18 -5.18 13.00
N ALA A 21 -19.20 -5.73 14.22
CA ALA A 21 -18.39 -6.89 14.54
C ALA A 21 -18.96 -8.12 13.81
N GLU A 22 -18.28 -8.59 12.77
CA GLU A 22 -18.41 -9.97 12.36
C GLU A 22 -17.55 -10.80 13.31
N HIS A 23 -18.18 -11.73 14.02
CA HIS A 23 -17.47 -12.66 14.89
C HIS A 23 -16.67 -13.62 14.01
N ASP A 24 -15.36 -13.43 13.93
CA ASP A 24 -14.44 -14.38 13.33
C ASP A 24 -14.20 -15.53 14.32
N PRO A 25 -14.66 -16.76 14.02
CA PRO A 25 -14.49 -17.90 14.91
C PRO A 25 -13.03 -18.35 15.08
N ASP A 26 -12.12 -17.90 14.20
CA ASP A 26 -10.70 -18.27 14.22
C ASP A 26 -9.82 -17.19 14.88
N ASP A 27 -10.39 -16.08 15.37
CA ASP A 27 -9.63 -15.05 16.08
C ASP A 27 -9.22 -15.53 17.49
N PRO A 28 -7.92 -15.72 17.77
CA PRO A 28 -7.46 -16.21 19.07
C PRO A 28 -7.65 -15.19 20.20
N GLN A 29 -7.92 -13.93 19.90
CA GLN A 29 -8.15 -12.87 20.88
C GLN A 29 -9.30 -11.95 20.46
N PRO A 30 -10.57 -12.40 20.60
CA PRO A 30 -11.70 -11.53 20.33
C PRO A 30 -11.63 -10.29 21.24
N SER A 31 -11.60 -9.10 20.64
CA SER A 31 -11.67 -7.85 21.39
C SER A 31 -13.12 -7.53 21.77
N ASP A 32 -13.34 -7.14 23.02
CA ASP A 32 -14.63 -6.59 23.48
C ASP A 32 -14.88 -5.15 22.94
N ASP A 33 -13.92 -4.57 22.22
CA ASP A 33 -14.01 -3.22 21.67
C ASP A 33 -14.90 -3.18 20.41
N GLU A 34 -15.74 -2.14 20.30
CA GLU A 34 -16.52 -1.90 19.07
C GLU A 34 -15.57 -1.63 17.90
N PRO A 35 -15.67 -2.39 16.78
CA PRO A 35 -14.78 -2.19 15.66
C PRO A 35 -15.00 -0.81 15.04
N LEU A 36 -13.93 -0.18 14.57
CA LEU A 36 -13.98 1.09 13.86
C LEU A 36 -13.66 0.89 12.38
N VAL A 37 -14.49 1.44 11.51
CA VAL A 37 -14.22 1.50 10.06
C VAL A 37 -13.61 2.86 9.74
N VAL A 38 -12.39 2.84 9.21
CA VAL A 38 -11.68 4.05 8.77
C VAL A 38 -11.71 4.15 7.24
N THR A 39 -12.36 5.19 6.72
CA THR A 39 -12.29 5.53 5.29
C THR A 39 -11.24 6.62 5.08
N TYR A 40 -10.11 6.26 4.49
CA TYR A 40 -9.04 7.22 4.21
C TYR A 40 -9.46 8.25 3.18
N THR A 41 -9.30 9.53 3.53
CA THR A 41 -9.43 10.66 2.61
C THR A 41 -8.08 11.06 2.03
N HIS A 42 -6.99 10.86 2.80
CA HIS A 42 -5.61 11.11 2.39
C HIS A 42 -4.71 10.00 2.92
N ARG A 43 -3.78 9.53 2.08
CA ARG A 43 -2.77 8.51 2.41
C ARG A 43 -1.40 9.10 2.13
N ILE A 44 -0.50 9.02 3.11
CA ILE A 44 0.88 9.52 3.05
C ILE A 44 1.82 8.45 3.64
N PHE A 45 1.64 7.20 3.21
CA PHE A 45 2.41 6.06 3.72
C PHE A 45 3.90 6.19 3.39
N ASP A 46 4.20 6.75 2.21
CA ASP A 46 5.55 6.88 1.68
C ASP A 46 6.32 8.05 2.30
N GLU A 47 5.62 9.13 2.69
CA GLU A 47 6.20 10.29 3.36
C GLU A 47 5.37 10.68 4.62
N PRO A 48 5.47 9.91 5.72
CA PRO A 48 4.71 10.17 6.93
C PRO A 48 5.05 11.52 7.57
N VAL A 49 4.03 12.22 8.07
CA VAL A 49 4.21 13.51 8.77
C VAL A 49 4.58 13.26 10.23
N PRO A 50 5.70 13.78 10.74
CA PRO A 50 6.05 13.67 12.15
C PRO A 50 4.97 14.24 13.06
N ALA A 51 4.62 13.50 14.12
CA ALA A 51 3.51 13.82 15.01
C ALA A 51 3.91 13.70 16.48
N ALA A 52 5.12 14.15 16.83
CA ALA A 52 5.67 14.07 18.18
C ALA A 52 4.80 14.75 19.26
N GLN A 53 3.89 15.65 18.86
CA GLN A 53 2.89 16.27 19.72
C GLN A 53 1.73 15.35 20.14
N LEU A 54 1.58 14.18 19.51
CA LEU A 54 0.56 13.20 19.87
C LEU A 54 1.01 12.36 21.07
N ALA A 55 0.17 12.32 22.10
CA ALA A 55 0.29 11.39 23.21
C ALA A 55 -0.64 10.19 22.96
N LEU A 56 -0.08 9.07 22.50
CA LEU A 56 -0.85 7.85 22.23
C LEU A 56 -0.97 7.04 23.54
N GLY A 57 -2.19 6.96 24.09
CA GLY A 57 -2.50 6.19 25.29
C GLY A 57 -3.00 4.77 25.02
N GLY A 58 -3.20 4.41 23.75
CA GLY A 58 -3.78 3.15 23.30
C GLY A 58 -4.03 3.15 21.78
N PRO A 59 -4.71 2.12 21.24
CA PRO A 59 -5.03 1.99 19.81
C PRO A 59 -5.89 3.15 19.29
N VAL A 60 -6.75 3.69 20.14
CA VAL A 60 -7.57 4.87 19.87
C VAL A 60 -7.27 5.90 20.96
N ALA A 61 -6.83 7.10 20.54
CA ALA A 61 -6.55 8.20 21.45
C ALA A 61 -7.27 9.46 20.97
N PRO A 62 -7.95 10.21 21.85
CA PRO A 62 -8.55 11.48 21.47
C PRO A 62 -7.47 12.49 21.10
N VAL A 63 -7.70 13.25 20.03
CA VAL A 63 -6.85 14.35 19.59
C VAL A 63 -7.66 15.63 19.64
N ASP A 64 -7.10 16.69 20.22
CA ASP A 64 -7.79 17.97 20.24
C ASP A 64 -7.90 18.58 18.84
N ALA A 65 -8.94 19.37 18.61
CA ALA A 65 -9.24 19.93 17.30
C ALA A 65 -8.12 20.85 16.75
N GLY A 66 -7.34 21.50 17.62
CA GLY A 66 -6.23 22.36 17.22
C GLY A 66 -5.05 21.56 16.69
N THR A 67 -4.67 20.52 17.42
CA THR A 67 -3.63 19.56 17.01
C THR A 67 -4.03 18.82 15.74
N TYR A 68 -5.28 18.36 15.66
CA TYR A 68 -5.80 17.73 14.44
C TYR A 68 -5.67 18.66 13.23
N ARG A 69 -6.09 19.92 13.35
CA ARG A 69 -6.02 20.89 12.24
C ARG A 69 -4.58 21.11 11.77
N LYS A 70 -3.64 21.31 12.70
CA LYS A 70 -2.22 21.49 12.37
C LYS A 70 -1.64 20.28 11.64
N LEU A 71 -1.95 19.07 12.11
CA LEU A 71 -1.53 17.84 11.45
C LEU A 71 -2.18 17.70 10.07
N ALA A 72 -3.48 17.98 9.96
CA ALA A 72 -4.21 17.91 8.71
C ALA A 72 -3.70 18.92 7.66
N GLU A 73 -3.30 20.12 8.08
CA GLU A 73 -2.67 21.12 7.21
C GLU A 73 -1.25 20.70 6.78
N ALA A 74 -0.53 19.95 7.62
CA ALA A 74 0.80 19.43 7.31
C ALA A 74 0.74 18.23 6.36
N VAL A 75 -0.35 17.46 6.37
CA VAL A 75 -0.65 16.49 5.32
C VAL A 75 -0.94 17.27 4.04
N ARG A 76 0.08 17.42 3.19
CA ARG A 76 -0.11 18.06 1.89
C ARG A 76 -1.18 17.29 1.11
N PRO A 77 -1.95 17.97 0.24
CA PRO A 77 -2.71 17.27 -0.79
C PRO A 77 -1.76 16.30 -1.47
N ALA A 78 -2.22 15.06 -1.72
CA ALA A 78 -1.45 14.13 -2.54
C ALA A 78 -0.99 14.90 -3.79
N ALA A 79 0.30 14.81 -4.12
CA ALA A 79 0.85 15.45 -5.31
C ALA A 79 -0.06 15.18 -6.52
N ASP A 80 -0.08 16.09 -7.49
CA ASP A 80 -0.91 15.97 -8.67
C ASP A 80 -0.90 14.54 -9.19
N ARG A 81 -2.08 13.90 -9.17
CA ARG A 81 -2.20 12.48 -9.47
C ARG A 81 -1.97 12.30 -10.97
N SER A 82 -0.85 11.68 -11.33
CA SER A 82 -0.63 11.21 -12.69
C SER A 82 -1.38 9.89 -12.94
N THR A 83 -1.81 9.69 -14.18
CA THR A 83 -2.35 8.40 -14.63
C THR A 83 -1.20 7.52 -15.09
N TRP A 84 -1.11 6.33 -14.51
CA TRP A 84 -0.10 5.31 -14.83
C TRP A 84 -0.76 4.13 -15.52
N ILE A 85 -0.06 3.55 -16.49
CA ILE A 85 -0.38 2.24 -17.06
C ILE A 85 0.44 1.22 -16.30
N VAL A 86 -0.22 0.17 -15.81
CA VAL A 86 0.41 -0.92 -15.07
C VAL A 86 0.05 -2.22 -15.76
N SER A 87 1.05 -2.96 -16.24
CA SER A 87 0.90 -4.27 -16.87
C SER A 87 1.67 -5.35 -16.12
N LEU A 88 1.23 -6.59 -16.31
CA LEU A 88 1.95 -7.79 -15.93
C LEU A 88 2.11 -8.63 -17.19
N ASP A 89 3.35 -8.82 -17.62
CA ASP A 89 3.68 -9.47 -18.87
C ASP A 89 4.37 -10.81 -18.58
N LEU A 90 3.66 -11.91 -18.85
CA LEU A 90 4.17 -13.27 -18.66
C LEU A 90 4.22 -14.01 -20.00
N PRO A 91 5.38 -14.53 -20.42
CA PRO A 91 5.45 -15.40 -21.58
C PRO A 91 4.81 -16.74 -21.23
N ILE A 92 3.71 -17.08 -21.91
CA ILE A 92 2.97 -18.33 -21.71
C ILE A 92 2.98 -19.16 -22.99
N GLU A 93 3.54 -20.36 -22.91
CA GLU A 93 3.43 -21.36 -23.97
C GLU A 93 2.17 -22.21 -23.75
N ALA A 94 1.30 -22.27 -24.76
CA ALA A 94 0.04 -23.01 -24.70
C ALA A 94 -0.44 -23.44 -26.09
N SER A 95 -1.29 -24.48 -26.14
CA SER A 95 -1.89 -24.99 -27.38
C SER A 95 -3.03 -24.11 -27.91
N SER A 96 -3.56 -23.20 -27.09
CA SER A 96 -4.61 -22.26 -27.48
C SER A 96 -4.60 -20.97 -26.65
N PRO A 97 -5.19 -19.86 -27.15
CA PRO A 97 -5.31 -18.62 -26.38
C PRO A 97 -6.09 -18.81 -25.06
N ALA A 98 -7.14 -19.63 -25.06
CA ALA A 98 -7.93 -19.89 -23.87
C ALA A 98 -7.14 -20.67 -22.81
N GLU A 99 -6.22 -21.54 -23.22
CA GLU A 99 -5.30 -22.21 -22.30
C GLU A 99 -4.25 -21.26 -21.76
N ALA A 100 -3.68 -20.39 -22.61
CA ALA A 100 -2.72 -19.38 -22.17
C ALA A 100 -3.31 -18.48 -21.07
N VAL A 101 -4.56 -18.04 -21.21
CA VAL A 101 -5.25 -17.23 -20.19
C VAL A 101 -5.45 -18.00 -18.87
N ARG A 102 -5.77 -19.30 -18.93
CA ARG A 102 -5.89 -20.11 -17.72
C ARG A 102 -4.55 -20.26 -17.00
N LEU A 103 -3.49 -20.55 -17.75
CA LEU A 103 -2.13 -20.67 -17.20
C LEU A 103 -1.61 -19.35 -16.64
N PHE A 104 -1.88 -18.23 -17.32
CA PHE A 104 -1.59 -16.89 -16.81
C PHE A 104 -2.19 -16.69 -15.41
N TRP A 105 -3.49 -16.95 -15.24
CA TRP A 105 -4.13 -16.79 -13.94
C TRP A 105 -3.62 -17.79 -12.89
N SER A 106 -3.28 -19.01 -13.29
CA SER A 106 -2.60 -19.96 -12.41
C SER A 106 -1.28 -19.39 -11.87
N TYR A 107 -0.41 -18.85 -12.74
CA TYR A 107 0.86 -18.25 -12.31
C TYR A 107 0.68 -17.01 -11.46
N VAL A 108 -0.29 -16.14 -11.80
CA VAL A 108 -0.62 -14.97 -10.97
C VAL A 108 -0.98 -15.38 -9.55
N MET A 109 -1.75 -16.45 -9.39
CA MET A 109 -2.17 -16.94 -8.09
C MET A 109 -1.07 -17.70 -7.33
N GLU A 110 -0.21 -18.43 -8.05
CA GLU A 110 0.86 -19.24 -7.44
C GLU A 110 2.05 -18.39 -6.98
N LEU A 111 2.51 -17.45 -7.80
CA LEU A 111 3.70 -16.62 -7.54
C LEU A 111 3.33 -15.36 -6.74
N GLY A 112 2.22 -14.72 -7.10
CA GLY A 112 1.70 -13.54 -6.42
C GLY A 112 2.62 -12.31 -6.49
N PRO A 113 2.27 -11.22 -5.77
CA PRO A 113 2.89 -9.90 -5.93
C PRO A 113 4.33 -9.81 -5.41
N ARG A 114 4.83 -10.82 -4.70
CA ARG A 114 6.21 -10.84 -4.18
C ARG A 114 7.22 -11.32 -5.21
N GLU A 115 6.77 -12.08 -6.20
CA GLU A 115 7.62 -12.73 -7.20
C GLU A 115 7.35 -12.20 -8.61
N LEU A 116 6.17 -11.62 -8.85
CA LEU A 116 5.77 -11.12 -10.16
C LEU A 116 6.11 -9.63 -10.34
N PRO A 117 6.99 -9.26 -11.28
CA PRO A 117 7.25 -7.87 -11.59
C PRO A 117 6.09 -7.26 -12.39
N THR A 118 5.71 -6.05 -12.06
CA THR A 118 4.79 -5.23 -12.86
C THR A 118 5.56 -4.17 -13.61
N PHE A 119 5.19 -3.91 -14.86
CA PHE A 119 5.73 -2.81 -15.66
C PHE A 119 4.84 -1.58 -15.53
N VAL A 120 5.45 -0.45 -15.26
CA VAL A 120 4.77 0.83 -15.03
C VAL A 120 5.27 1.86 -16.02
N SER A 121 4.34 2.56 -16.68
CA SER A 121 4.66 3.69 -17.55
C SER A 121 3.66 4.85 -17.36
N PRO A 122 4.08 6.11 -17.57
CA PRO A 122 3.15 7.24 -17.58
C PRO A 122 2.20 7.14 -18.78
N THR A 123 0.93 7.51 -18.58
CA THR A 123 0.01 7.64 -19.73
C THR A 123 0.53 8.71 -20.70
N GLY A 124 0.74 8.33 -21.96
CA GLY A 124 1.29 9.22 -23.00
C GLY A 124 2.80 9.12 -23.21
N ASP A 125 3.51 8.32 -22.38
CA ASP A 125 4.91 7.96 -22.58
C ASP A 125 5.13 6.48 -22.28
N GLU A 126 4.49 5.63 -23.08
CA GLU A 126 4.48 4.18 -22.90
C GLU A 126 5.85 3.52 -23.13
N LEU A 127 6.84 4.26 -23.66
CA LEU A 127 8.20 3.76 -23.85
C LEU A 127 9.06 3.87 -22.60
N ALA A 128 8.67 4.72 -21.63
CA ALA A 128 9.32 4.83 -20.33
C ALA A 128 8.86 3.72 -19.35
N MET A 129 8.90 2.46 -19.81
CA MET A 129 8.52 1.30 -18.99
C MET A 129 9.59 0.98 -17.96
N GLN A 130 9.17 0.90 -16.70
CA GLN A 130 10.03 0.49 -15.59
C GLN A 130 9.40 -0.67 -14.82
N ALA A 131 10.22 -1.65 -14.43
CA ALA A 131 9.76 -2.81 -13.66
C ALA A 131 9.78 -2.53 -12.15
N PHE A 132 8.75 -3.01 -11.46
CA PHE A 132 8.59 -2.90 -10.01
C PHE A 132 8.13 -4.23 -9.39
N VAL A 133 8.68 -4.57 -8.23
CA VAL A 133 8.20 -5.65 -7.35
C VAL A 133 7.85 -5.04 -5.99
N LEU A 134 6.61 -5.23 -5.53
CA LEU A 134 6.08 -4.64 -4.28
C LEU A 134 6.29 -3.11 -4.14
N GLY A 135 6.43 -2.40 -5.26
CA GLY A 135 6.66 -0.95 -5.29
C GLY A 135 8.14 -0.54 -5.26
N GLU A 136 9.06 -1.50 -5.24
CA GLU A 136 10.49 -1.25 -5.41
C GLU A 136 10.90 -1.47 -6.87
N GLU A 137 11.67 -0.53 -7.42
CA GLU A 137 12.24 -0.63 -8.76
C GLU A 137 13.14 -1.86 -8.85
N THR A 138 13.02 -2.63 -9.91
CA THR A 138 13.79 -3.87 -10.12
C THR A 138 14.38 -3.86 -11.52
N ASN A 139 15.68 -4.12 -11.61
CA ASN A 139 16.32 -4.41 -12.87
C ASN A 139 15.97 -5.84 -13.28
N LEU A 140 15.48 -6.01 -14.50
CA LEU A 140 15.19 -7.33 -15.07
C LEU A 140 16.16 -7.68 -16.20
N ASP A 141 17.17 -6.84 -16.48
CA ASP A 141 18.19 -7.12 -17.48
C ASP A 141 19.25 -8.07 -16.89
N PRO A 142 19.27 -9.34 -17.29
CA PRO A 142 20.24 -10.30 -16.78
C PRO A 142 21.69 -9.97 -17.19
N GLU A 143 21.91 -9.11 -18.19
CA GLU A 143 23.25 -8.71 -18.63
C GLU A 143 23.88 -7.61 -17.76
N GLU A 144 23.10 -6.88 -16.94
CA GLU A 144 23.61 -5.81 -16.06
C GLU A 144 23.96 -6.28 -14.64
N ASP A 145 23.58 -7.51 -14.26
CA ASP A 145 23.82 -8.09 -12.92
C ASP A 145 25.21 -8.75 -12.75
N GLU A 146 26.08 -8.72 -13.77
CA GLU A 146 27.39 -9.40 -13.81
C GLU A 146 28.64 -8.50 -13.62
N ASP A 147 28.56 -7.39 -12.85
CA ASP A 147 29.72 -6.53 -12.50
C ASP A 147 30.22 -6.65 -11.03
#